data_AF-A0A6G1B538-F1
#
_entry.id   AF-A0A6G1B538-F1
#
_cell.length_a   1.000
_cell.length_b   1.000
_cell.length_c   1.000
_cell.angle_alpha   90.00
_cell.angle_beta   90.00
_cell.angle_gamma   90.00
#
_symmetry.space_group_name_H-M   'P 1'
#
loop_
_entity.id
_entity.type
_entity.pdbx_description
1 polymer ?
#
loop_
_entity_poly.entity_id
_entity_poly.type
_entity_poly.pdbx_seq_one_letter_code
_entity_poly.pdbx_strand_id
1 'polypeptide(L)'
;SDGPSEDPALKDACLIPKSIMAEPDYMEDDNPELIRPQKLVNPVKTSRNHQDLHRELLMNQKRGLAPQNKPELQKVMERRKRDQVIKQKEEEAQKKKSDLEIELLKRQQKLEQHELEKQKLQEEQENTPEFVKVKGNLRRTGQEVAQAQES
;
A
#
# COMPACT_ATOMS: atom_id res chain seq x y z
N SER A 1 -59.87 44.43 17.40
CA SER A 1 -61.32 44.25 17.26
C SER A 1 -61.57 43.34 16.07
N ASP A 2 -61.15 42.07 16.14
CA ASP A 2 -61.71 40.99 16.97
C ASP A 2 -63.06 40.50 16.46
N GLY A 3 -63.18 39.17 16.32
CA GLY A 3 -64.46 38.46 16.18
C GLY A 3 -65.23 38.43 17.52
N PRO A 4 -66.20 37.53 17.72
CA PRO A 4 -66.01 36.07 17.55
C PRO A 4 -67.19 35.45 16.75
N SER A 5 -67.73 34.23 16.89
CA SER A 5 -67.60 33.15 17.90
C SER A 5 -68.12 31.79 17.39
N GLU A 6 -67.67 30.73 18.07
CA GLU A 6 -68.36 29.49 18.45
C GLU A 6 -69.05 28.59 17.38
N ASP A 7 -68.33 27.50 17.04
CA ASP A 7 -68.85 26.10 17.02
C ASP A 7 -69.60 25.74 18.34
N PRO A 8 -70.38 24.62 18.49
CA PRO A 8 -70.17 23.29 17.88
C PRO A 8 -71.45 22.45 17.58
N ALA A 9 -71.29 21.21 17.09
CA ALA A 9 -71.75 19.96 17.76
C ALA A 9 -71.90 18.72 16.84
N LEU A 10 -70.89 17.84 16.94
CA LEU A 10 -70.86 16.42 16.59
C LEU A 10 -72.18 15.63 16.78
N LYS A 11 -72.41 14.64 15.89
CA LYS A 11 -72.92 13.28 16.24
C LYS A 11 -72.95 12.30 15.05
N ASP A 12 -71.82 11.62 14.89
CA ASP A 12 -71.64 10.16 14.86
C ASP A 12 -72.49 9.20 14.00
N ALA A 13 -71.76 8.18 13.55
CA ALA A 13 -72.18 6.80 13.30
C ALA A 13 -72.95 6.48 12.00
N CYS A 14 -72.17 6.54 10.93
CA CYS A 14 -72.34 5.78 9.68
C CYS A 14 -72.89 4.35 9.85
N LEU A 15 -73.70 3.91 8.87
CA LEU A 15 -73.93 2.50 8.57
C LEU A 15 -73.86 2.28 7.04
N ILE A 16 -73.25 1.15 6.63
CA ILE A 16 -73.25 0.52 5.28
C ILE A 16 -72.73 1.40 4.10
N PRO A 17 -72.51 0.90 2.85
CA PRO A 17 -72.36 -0.49 2.35
C PRO A 17 -71.15 -0.74 1.41
N LYS A 18 -71.06 -2.00 0.92
CA LYS A 18 -70.32 -2.56 -0.24
C LYS A 18 -69.56 -1.58 -1.16
N SER A 19 -68.31 -1.89 -1.49
CA SER A 19 -67.43 -1.13 -2.41
C SER A 19 -68.09 -0.82 -3.77
N ILE A 20 -68.21 0.48 -4.06
CA ILE A 20 -68.75 1.05 -5.31
C ILE A 20 -67.62 1.81 -6.05
N MET A 21 -66.47 1.15 -6.25
CA MET A 21 -65.33 1.78 -6.92
C MET A 21 -65.39 1.47 -8.42
N ALA A 22 -65.68 2.49 -9.23
CA ALA A 22 -65.50 2.44 -10.68
C ALA A 22 -64.01 2.34 -11.03
N GLU A 23 -63.66 1.85 -12.23
CA GLU A 23 -62.31 2.04 -12.74
C GLU A 23 -61.99 3.55 -12.81
N PRO A 24 -60.78 3.99 -12.44
CA PRO A 24 -60.40 5.38 -12.61
C PRO A 24 -60.20 5.67 -14.10
N ASP A 25 -61.07 6.49 -14.67
CA ASP A 25 -60.95 6.95 -16.04
C ASP A 25 -59.82 8.00 -16.11
N TYR A 26 -58.60 7.54 -16.40
CA TYR A 26 -57.40 8.37 -16.49
C TYR A 26 -57.39 9.14 -17.81
N MET A 27 -57.87 10.38 -17.79
CA MET A 27 -57.59 11.36 -18.85
C MET A 27 -57.06 12.67 -18.25
N GLU A 28 -56.12 13.28 -18.98
CA GLU A 28 -55.37 14.50 -18.66
C GLU A 28 -54.31 14.38 -17.55
N ASP A 29 -53.08 14.19 -18.00
CA ASP A 29 -51.84 14.53 -17.29
C ASP A 29 -51.88 16.00 -16.83
N ASP A 30 -51.22 16.32 -15.71
CA ASP A 30 -51.08 17.69 -15.17
C ASP A 30 -52.35 18.47 -14.74
N ASN A 31 -53.18 17.94 -13.83
CA ASN A 31 -53.96 18.83 -12.93
C ASN A 31 -52.98 19.53 -11.96
N PRO A 32 -52.87 20.89 -11.96
CA PRO A 32 -51.92 21.62 -11.10
C PRO A 32 -52.33 21.68 -9.63
N GLU A 33 -53.56 21.34 -9.27
CA GLU A 33 -54.06 21.37 -7.88
C GLU A 33 -53.71 20.08 -7.10
N LEU A 34 -53.28 19.02 -7.78
CA LEU A 34 -52.88 17.77 -7.12
C LEU A 34 -51.49 17.90 -6.49
N ILE A 35 -51.43 17.82 -5.16
CA ILE A 35 -50.17 17.75 -4.40
C ILE A 35 -49.42 16.47 -4.75
N ARG A 36 -48.39 16.59 -5.59
CA ARG A 36 -47.53 15.48 -5.99
C ARG A 36 -46.55 15.13 -4.85
N PRO A 37 -46.30 13.84 -4.57
CA PRO A 37 -45.29 13.44 -3.59
C PRO A 37 -43.90 14.00 -3.94
N GLN A 38 -43.45 15.03 -3.22
CA GLN A 38 -42.16 15.64 -3.45
C GLN A 38 -41.04 14.72 -2.95
N LYS A 39 -40.15 14.30 -3.85
CA LYS A 39 -38.98 13.48 -3.49
C LYS A 39 -38.00 14.32 -2.68
N LEU A 40 -37.94 14.06 -1.38
CA LEU A 40 -36.95 14.68 -0.49
C LEU A 40 -35.54 14.41 -0.99
N VAL A 41 -34.73 15.47 -1.03
CA VAL A 41 -33.36 15.40 -1.54
C VAL A 41 -32.47 14.74 -0.50
N ASN A 42 -31.92 13.56 -0.84
CA ASN A 42 -31.07 12.80 0.07
C ASN A 42 -29.69 13.51 0.25
N PRO A 43 -29.30 13.94 1.46
CA PRO A 43 -28.05 14.67 1.69
C PRO A 43 -26.78 13.85 1.38
N VAL A 44 -26.89 12.51 1.49
CA VAL A 44 -25.82 11.56 1.11
C VAL A 44 -25.64 11.52 -0.41
N LYS A 45 -26.68 11.86 -1.18
CA LYS A 45 -26.65 11.94 -2.65
C LYS A 45 -26.37 13.34 -3.17
N THR A 46 -26.53 14.41 -2.39
CA THR A 46 -26.04 15.76 -2.79
C THR A 46 -24.55 15.93 -2.55
N SER A 47 -24.00 15.32 -1.48
CA SER A 47 -22.56 15.38 -1.21
C SER A 47 -21.75 14.57 -2.22
N ARG A 48 -21.13 15.27 -3.18
CA ARG A 48 -20.24 14.68 -4.18
C ARG A 48 -19.08 13.91 -3.54
N ASN A 49 -18.46 14.50 -2.51
CA ASN A 49 -17.35 13.91 -1.76
C ASN A 49 -17.76 12.56 -1.14
N HIS A 50 -18.94 12.49 -0.50
CA HIS A 50 -19.43 11.22 0.05
C HIS A 50 -19.64 10.15 -1.04
N GLN A 51 -20.23 10.52 -2.19
CA GLN A 51 -20.42 9.57 -3.29
C GLN A 51 -19.09 9.02 -3.83
N ASP A 52 -18.09 9.89 -3.99
CA ASP A 52 -16.80 9.48 -4.54
C ASP A 52 -15.98 8.66 -3.54
N LEU A 53 -16.04 8.97 -2.23
CA LEU A 53 -15.51 8.09 -1.18
C LEU A 53 -16.18 6.71 -1.18
N HIS A 54 -17.51 6.64 -1.28
CA HIS A 54 -18.23 5.36 -1.37
C HIS A 54 -17.82 4.54 -2.61
N ARG A 55 -17.65 5.22 -3.76
CA ARG A 55 -17.16 4.63 -5.00
C ARG A 55 -15.74 4.08 -4.86
N GLU A 56 -14.85 4.85 -4.22
CA GLU A 56 -13.46 4.46 -3.99
C GLU A 56 -13.35 3.26 -3.04
N LEU A 57 -14.08 3.27 -1.92
CA LEU A 57 -14.12 2.16 -0.97
C LEU A 57 -14.59 0.85 -1.64
N LEU A 58 -15.66 0.91 -2.45
CA LEU A 58 -16.12 -0.24 -3.24
C LEU A 58 -15.08 -0.69 -4.29
N MET A 59 -14.36 0.24 -4.93
CA MET A 59 -13.27 -0.12 -5.84
C MET A 59 -12.09 -0.77 -5.12
N ASN A 60 -11.69 -0.25 -3.96
CA ASN A 60 -10.57 -0.78 -3.17
C ASN A 60 -10.88 -2.17 -2.59
N GLN A 61 -12.15 -2.43 -2.23
CA GLN A 61 -12.64 -3.77 -1.87
C GLN A 61 -12.58 -4.71 -3.09
N LYS A 62 -13.15 -4.32 -4.24
CA LYS A 62 -13.14 -5.13 -5.48
C LYS A 62 -11.75 -5.43 -6.01
N ARG A 63 -10.80 -4.50 -5.85
CA ARG A 63 -9.39 -4.65 -6.23
C ARG A 63 -8.54 -5.39 -5.19
N GLY A 64 -9.09 -5.71 -4.01
CA GLY A 64 -8.36 -6.36 -2.91
C GLY A 64 -7.19 -5.53 -2.36
N LEU A 65 -7.21 -4.20 -2.57
CA LEU A 65 -6.18 -3.25 -2.12
C LEU A 65 -6.42 -2.80 -0.67
N ALA A 66 -7.68 -2.80 -0.22
CA ALA A 66 -7.98 -2.62 1.18
C ALA A 66 -7.29 -3.71 2.02
N PRO A 67 -6.80 -3.39 3.23
CA PRO A 67 -6.49 -4.38 4.28
C PRO A 67 -7.77 -5.08 4.72
N GLN A 68 -8.29 -5.95 3.85
CA GLN A 68 -9.28 -6.94 4.23
C GLN A 68 -8.68 -7.77 5.36
N ASN A 69 -9.48 -8.06 6.38
CA ASN A 69 -9.16 -9.06 7.40
C ASN A 69 -9.23 -10.48 6.78
N LYS A 70 -8.43 -10.72 5.74
CA LYS A 70 -8.27 -12.02 5.09
C LYS A 70 -7.84 -13.02 6.17
N PRO A 71 -8.45 -14.21 6.24
CA PRO A 71 -8.00 -15.23 7.18
C PRO A 71 -6.52 -15.54 6.92
N GLU A 72 -5.76 -15.83 7.98
CA GLU A 72 -4.30 -16.03 7.88
C GLU A 72 -3.93 -17.09 6.84
N LEU A 73 -4.73 -18.16 6.71
CA LEU A 73 -4.57 -19.17 5.67
C LEU A 73 -4.57 -18.58 4.25
N GLN A 74 -5.45 -17.61 3.95
CA GLN A 74 -5.48 -16.95 2.65
C GLN A 74 -4.24 -16.08 2.43
N LYS A 75 -3.78 -15.34 3.45
CA LYS A 75 -2.54 -14.56 3.37
C LYS A 75 -1.34 -15.47 3.11
N VAL A 76 -1.24 -16.60 3.82
CA VAL A 76 -0.18 -17.60 3.64
C VAL A 76 -0.22 -18.23 2.24
N MET A 77 -1.41 -18.56 1.72
CA MET A 77 -1.55 -19.10 0.37
C MET A 77 -1.24 -18.07 -0.73
N GLU A 78 -1.63 -16.81 -0.55
CA GLU A 78 -1.25 -15.70 -1.45
C GLU A 78 0.28 -15.47 -1.41
N ARG A 79 0.89 -15.49 -0.22
CA ARG A 79 2.35 -15.40 -0.05
C ARG A 79 3.08 -16.55 -0.74
N ARG A 80 2.70 -17.80 -0.47
CA ARG A 80 3.30 -19.00 -1.06
C ARG A 80 3.22 -19.01 -2.59
N LYS A 81 2.10 -18.52 -3.16
CA LYS A 81 1.96 -18.35 -4.62
C LYS A 81 2.92 -17.29 -5.17
N ARG A 82 3.06 -16.13 -4.49
CA ARG A 82 4.03 -15.09 -4.88
C ARG A 82 5.47 -15.60 -4.79
N ASP A 83 5.83 -16.22 -3.67
CA ASP A 83 7.15 -16.79 -3.43
C ASP A 83 7.52 -17.84 -4.49
N GLN A 84 6.57 -18.69 -4.89
CA GLN A 84 6.75 -19.67 -5.98
C GLN A 84 7.02 -19.00 -7.33
N VAL A 85 6.25 -17.97 -7.70
CA VAL A 85 6.44 -17.22 -8.96
C VAL A 85 7.77 -16.45 -8.94
N ILE A 86 8.15 -15.86 -7.80
CA ILE A 86 9.45 -15.18 -7.63
C ILE A 86 10.59 -16.18 -7.82
N LYS A 87 10.54 -17.35 -7.16
CA LYS A 87 11.56 -18.39 -7.30
C LYS A 87 11.71 -18.89 -8.73
N GLN A 88 10.59 -19.12 -9.44
CA GLN A 88 10.62 -19.51 -10.85
C GLN A 88 11.28 -18.44 -11.73
N LYS A 89 10.94 -17.16 -11.52
CA LYS A 89 11.56 -16.04 -12.24
C LYS A 89 13.03 -15.86 -11.90
N GLU A 90 13.42 -16.11 -10.65
CA GLU A 90 14.82 -16.07 -10.24
C GLU A 90 15.62 -17.22 -10.88
N GLU A 91 15.11 -18.45 -10.85
CA GLU A 91 15.75 -19.59 -11.53
C GLU A 91 15.86 -19.36 -13.06
N GLU A 92 14.85 -18.76 -13.68
CA GLU A 92 14.88 -18.36 -15.08
C GLU A 92 15.88 -17.22 -15.34
N ALA A 93 15.95 -16.20 -14.47
CA ALA A 93 16.91 -15.11 -14.57
C ALA A 93 18.35 -15.61 -14.39
N GLN A 94 18.62 -16.47 -13.40
CA GLN A 94 19.93 -17.10 -13.18
C GLN A 94 20.36 -17.94 -14.39
N LYS A 95 19.45 -18.68 -15.03
CA LYS A 95 19.71 -19.41 -16.28
C LYS A 95 19.91 -18.51 -17.51
N LYS A 96 19.41 -17.27 -17.47
CA LYS A 96 19.54 -16.27 -18.54
C LYS A 96 20.74 -15.33 -18.35
N LYS A 97 21.48 -15.43 -17.24
CA LYS A 97 22.73 -14.68 -17.06
C LYS A 97 23.71 -15.07 -18.15
N SER A 98 24.25 -14.07 -18.84
CA SER A 98 25.30 -14.29 -19.83
C SER A 98 26.59 -14.75 -19.14
N ASP A 99 27.40 -15.57 -19.81
CA ASP A 99 28.74 -15.93 -19.32
C ASP A 99 29.58 -14.70 -18.94
N LEU A 100 29.44 -13.61 -19.71
CA LEU A 100 30.06 -12.31 -19.42
C LEU A 100 29.54 -11.68 -18.13
N GLU A 101 28.24 -11.77 -17.84
CA GLU A 101 27.64 -11.26 -16.60
C GLU A 101 28.16 -12.05 -15.38
N ILE A 102 28.29 -13.37 -15.54
CA ILE A 102 28.87 -14.27 -14.53
C ILE A 102 30.35 -13.93 -14.28
N GLU A 103 31.12 -13.64 -15.33
CA GLU A 103 32.53 -13.23 -15.20
C GLU A 103 32.69 -11.84 -14.56
N LEU A 104 31.85 -10.87 -14.93
CA LEU A 104 31.82 -9.54 -14.29
C LEU A 104 31.51 -9.65 -12.79
N LEU A 105 30.53 -10.48 -12.41
CA LEU A 105 30.19 -10.71 -11.01
C LEU A 105 31.35 -11.38 -10.24
N LYS A 106 32.01 -12.39 -10.82
CA LYS A 106 33.22 -13.02 -10.24
C LYS A 106 34.35 -12.01 -10.07
N ARG A 107 34.56 -11.13 -11.06
CA ARG A 107 35.59 -10.07 -11.00
C ARG A 107 35.27 -9.06 -9.90
N GLN A 108 34.01 -8.65 -9.75
CA GLN A 108 33.56 -7.76 -8.68
C GLN A 108 33.82 -8.39 -7.30
N GLN A 109 33.39 -9.64 -7.10
CA GLN A 109 33.59 -10.36 -5.84
C GLN A 109 35.08 -10.49 -5.46
N LYS A 110 35.96 -10.73 -6.46
CA LYS A 110 37.41 -10.79 -6.24
C LYS A 110 38.01 -9.44 -5.85
N LEU A 111 37.49 -8.33 -6.40
CA LEU A 111 37.94 -6.98 -6.04
C LEU A 111 37.50 -6.63 -4.61
N GLU A 112 36.26 -6.94 -4.24
CA GLU A 112 35.70 -6.74 -2.89
C GLU A 112 36.49 -7.53 -1.82
N GLN A 113 36.83 -8.79 -2.09
CA GLN A 113 37.67 -9.60 -1.20
C GLN A 113 39.06 -8.97 -0.99
N HIS A 114 39.72 -8.54 -2.06
CA HIS A 114 41.05 -7.93 -2.00
C HIS A 114 41.04 -6.54 -1.36
N GLU A 115 39.95 -5.77 -1.48
CA GLU A 115 39.75 -4.53 -0.75
C GLU A 115 39.60 -4.79 0.76
N LEU A 116 38.81 -5.78 1.14
CA LEU A 116 38.65 -6.20 2.53
C LEU A 116 39.96 -6.76 3.14
N GLU A 117 40.75 -7.51 2.37
CA GLU A 117 42.09 -7.98 2.78
C GLU A 117 43.06 -6.82 3.00
N LYS A 118 43.07 -5.83 2.10
CA LYS A 118 43.88 -4.61 2.27
C LYS A 118 43.48 -3.81 3.49
N GLN A 119 42.17 -3.66 3.74
CA GLN A 119 41.67 -2.96 4.92
C GLN A 119 42.12 -3.67 6.20
N LYS A 120 41.99 -5.00 6.27
CA LYS A 120 42.47 -5.80 7.40
C LYS A 120 43.98 -5.71 7.61
N LEU A 121 44.77 -5.72 6.54
CA LEU A 121 46.23 -5.60 6.64
C LEU A 121 46.67 -4.20 7.13
N GLN A 122 45.96 -3.16 6.72
CA GLN A 122 46.16 -1.80 7.26
C GLN A 122 45.79 -1.75 8.74
N GLU A 123 44.62 -2.27 9.12
CA GLU A 123 44.18 -2.36 10.52
C GLU A 123 45.16 -3.15 11.40
N GLU A 124 45.71 -4.26 10.90
CA GLU A 124 46.75 -5.04 11.62
C GLU A 124 48.06 -4.25 11.78
N GLN A 125 48.46 -3.48 10.76
CA GLN A 125 49.65 -2.61 10.82
C GLN A 125 49.47 -1.46 11.83
N GLU A 126 48.27 -0.86 11.87
CA GLU A 126 47.93 0.19 12.83
C GLU A 126 47.91 -0.37 14.27
N ASN A 127 47.26 -1.53 14.47
CA ASN A 127 47.20 -2.25 15.75
C ASN A 127 48.54 -2.86 16.20
N THR A 128 49.55 -2.95 15.32
CA THR A 128 50.88 -3.48 15.69
C THR A 128 51.58 -2.53 16.68
N PRO A 129 52.02 -3.00 17.87
CA PRO A 129 52.64 -2.17 18.89
C PRO A 129 53.87 -1.41 18.39
N GLU A 130 54.01 -0.14 18.79
CA GLU A 130 55.05 0.76 18.27
C GLU A 130 56.48 0.26 18.47
N PHE A 131 56.78 -0.39 19.59
CA PHE A 131 58.11 -0.95 19.85
C PHE A 131 58.51 -2.02 18.82
N VAL A 132 57.54 -2.74 18.23
CA VAL A 132 57.78 -3.70 17.14
C VAL A 132 58.10 -2.95 15.85
N LYS A 133 57.35 -1.88 15.54
CA LYS A 133 57.57 -1.01 14.37
C LYS A 133 58.97 -0.36 14.43
N VAL A 134 59.36 0.19 15.58
CA VAL A 134 60.69 0.79 15.82
C VAL A 134 61.81 -0.25 15.70
N LYS A 135 61.64 -1.46 16.26
CA LYS A 135 62.63 -2.56 16.14
C LYS A 135 62.83 -3.02 14.69
N GLY A 136 61.78 -3.00 13.87
CA GLY A 136 61.87 -3.28 12.44
C GLY A 136 62.69 -2.23 11.68
N ASN A 137 62.44 -0.96 11.96
CA ASN A 137 63.18 0.15 11.35
C ASN A 137 64.66 0.13 11.73
N LEU A 138 64.99 -0.10 12.99
CA LEU A 138 66.38 -0.11 13.48
C LEU A 138 67.22 -1.24 12.87
N ARG A 139 66.62 -2.38 12.48
CA ARG A 139 67.35 -3.42 11.73
C ARG A 139 67.64 -3.00 10.29
N ARG A 140 66.72 -2.31 9.63
CA ARG A 140 66.89 -1.86 8.23
C ARG A 140 67.98 -0.80 8.11
N THR A 141 67.95 0.22 8.97
CA THR A 141 69.00 1.25 8.98
C THR A 141 70.37 0.68 9.38
N GLY A 142 70.42 -0.30 10.29
CA GLY A 142 71.66 -1.01 10.61
C GLY A 142 72.27 -1.78 9.42
N GLN A 143 71.43 -2.29 8.51
CA GLN A 143 71.89 -2.98 7.29
C GLN A 143 72.33 -2.00 6.20
N GLU A 144 71.61 -0.87 6.01
CA GLU A 144 72.06 0.20 5.10
C GLU A 144 73.39 0.82 5.57
N VAL A 145 73.56 1.04 6.88
CA VAL A 145 74.81 1.56 7.44
C VAL A 145 75.96 0.57 7.24
N ALA A 146 75.73 -0.74 7.40
CA ALA A 146 76.75 -1.76 7.13
C ALA A 146 77.16 -1.78 5.64
N GLN A 147 76.21 -1.72 4.72
CA GLN A 147 76.50 -1.66 3.27
C GLN A 147 77.23 -0.36 2.87
N ALA A 148 76.92 0.76 3.51
CA ALA A 148 77.61 2.03 3.29
C ALA A 148 79.04 2.10 3.87
N GLN A 149 79.44 1.13 4.71
CA GLN A 149 80.81 1.01 5.24
C GLN A 149 81.68 0.01 4.46
N GLU A 150 81.11 -0.76 3.54
CA GLU A 150 81.82 -1.70 2.65
C GLU A 150 82.00 -1.14 1.21
N SER A 151 81.85 0.18 1.02
CA SER A 151 82.01 0.90 -0.26
C SER A 151 83.12 1.95 -0.21
#